data_AF-A0A7G4RDQ6-F1
#
_entry.id   AF-A0A7G4RDQ6-F1
#
_cell.length_a   1.000
_cell.length_b   1.000
_cell.length_c   1.000
_cell.angle_alpha   90.00
_cell.angle_beta   90.00
_cell.angle_gamma   90.00
#
_symmetry.space_group_name_H-M   'P 1'
#
loop_
_entity.id
_entity.type
_entity.pdbx_description
1 polymer ?
#
loop_
_entity_poly.entity_id
_entity_poly.type
_entity_poly.pdbx_seq_one_letter_code
_entity_poly.pdbx_strand_id
1 'polypeptide(L)'
;MAYLKFNQGGIKNKINTRLISLGLEPDDRMMKTLEDNPQYVNRLTTLFNVLKKYKIVLDDSLHRAIASNAAQAGALVNLLEFMHAEEIDLAFISIERLLASAKSETTLKQGMQILKTHDSLDSESMNLIFLYPEQSLLIADLIVNFQKHAYPTDKIIKKLYQFSVENISTVIELLTMLLNKNLYYFECFDILLRQQEYVHKIYEGAKKLAAEDKLAPSYFEVVEKFPKNANIFANIILLLNHGSIIDYQKTEDVLIASKLGIGEFHFLTHLQQANMLDVENYKKICQYNHPILTNPEVIELFGSLPLFEEFDKTELEKMLTLITKEPSLDIHLAEFIELIQKHQFSNKPHL
;
A
#
# COMPACT_ATOMS: atom_id res chain seq x y z
N MET A 1 43.92 -20.80 -8.40
CA MET A 1 42.93 -21.63 -9.13
C MET A 1 43.41 -23.09 -9.25
N ALA A 2 43.31 -23.92 -8.20
CA ALA A 2 43.69 -25.34 -8.31
C ALA A 2 43.07 -26.29 -7.25
N TYR A 3 41.98 -25.90 -6.56
CA TYR A 3 41.37 -26.74 -5.50
C TYR A 3 39.89 -27.10 -5.72
N LEU A 4 39.33 -26.89 -6.92
CA LEU A 4 37.90 -27.14 -7.19
C LEU A 4 37.60 -28.28 -8.19
N LYS A 5 38.61 -28.90 -8.83
CA LYS A 5 38.38 -29.95 -9.84
C LYS A 5 38.33 -31.40 -9.32
N PHE A 6 38.87 -31.69 -8.14
CA PHE A 6 38.98 -33.07 -7.64
C PHE A 6 37.70 -33.65 -7.01
N ASN A 7 36.67 -32.82 -6.73
CA ASN A 7 35.38 -33.29 -6.19
C ASN A 7 34.23 -33.32 -7.22
N GLN A 8 34.44 -32.82 -8.44
CA GLN A 8 33.37 -32.71 -9.45
C GLN A 8 32.94 -34.09 -10.00
N GLY A 9 33.87 -35.02 -10.21
CA GLY A 9 33.54 -36.38 -10.70
C GLY A 9 32.74 -37.22 -9.70
N GLY A 10 32.99 -37.05 -8.39
CA GLY A 10 32.24 -37.74 -7.34
C GLY A 10 30.82 -37.20 -7.14
N ILE A 11 30.63 -35.89 -7.30
CA ILE A 11 29.32 -35.24 -7.21
C ILE A 11 28.45 -35.63 -8.41
N LYS A 12 29.00 -35.60 -9.63
CA LYS A 12 28.28 -36.00 -10.85
C LYS A 12 27.78 -37.45 -10.79
N ASN A 13 28.63 -38.38 -10.35
CA ASN A 13 28.23 -39.78 -10.18
C ASN A 13 27.10 -39.94 -9.15
N LYS A 14 27.16 -39.21 -8.02
CA LYS A 14 26.08 -39.22 -7.01
C LYS A 14 24.77 -38.65 -7.54
N ILE A 15 24.82 -37.56 -8.32
CA ILE A 15 23.65 -36.96 -8.97
C ILE A 15 23.03 -37.97 -9.96
N ASN A 16 23.83 -38.57 -10.84
CA ASN A 16 23.36 -39.57 -11.80
C ASN A 16 22.71 -40.77 -11.12
N THR A 17 23.36 -41.37 -10.12
CA THR A 17 22.79 -42.49 -9.37
C THR A 17 21.45 -42.14 -8.74
N ARG A 18 21.32 -40.91 -8.21
CA ARG A 18 20.06 -40.43 -7.63
C ARG A 18 18.98 -40.25 -8.69
N LEU A 19 19.28 -39.63 -9.82
CA LEU A 19 18.31 -39.45 -10.91
C LEU A 19 17.80 -40.80 -11.42
N ILE A 20 18.71 -41.75 -11.65
CA ILE A 20 18.37 -43.12 -12.06
C ILE A 20 17.47 -43.80 -11.01
N SER A 21 17.78 -43.66 -9.71
CA SER A 21 16.96 -44.26 -8.64
C SER A 21 15.54 -43.68 -8.57
N LEU A 22 15.34 -42.44 -9.02
CA LEU A 22 14.04 -41.79 -9.16
C LEU A 22 13.38 -42.08 -10.51
N GLY A 23 14.02 -42.89 -11.37
CA GLY A 23 13.59 -43.17 -12.73
C GLY A 23 13.61 -41.95 -13.63
N LEU A 24 14.36 -40.90 -13.30
CA LEU A 24 14.52 -39.71 -14.13
C LEU A 24 15.58 -39.99 -15.20
N GLU A 25 15.26 -39.66 -16.45
CA GLU A 25 16.23 -39.69 -17.54
C GLU A 25 17.03 -38.38 -17.52
N PRO A 26 18.34 -38.42 -17.21
CA PRO A 26 19.14 -37.21 -17.12
C PRO A 26 19.40 -36.64 -18.52
N ASP A 27 18.94 -35.41 -18.75
CA ASP A 27 19.39 -34.60 -19.89
C ASP A 27 20.51 -33.62 -19.48
N ASP A 28 21.25 -33.11 -20.47
CA ASP A 28 22.41 -32.23 -20.25
C ASP A 28 22.05 -30.96 -19.45
N ARG A 29 20.83 -30.42 -19.60
CA ARG A 29 20.40 -29.18 -18.92
C ARG A 29 19.97 -29.47 -17.50
N MET A 30 19.28 -30.59 -17.26
CA MET A 30 19.00 -31.09 -15.92
C MET A 30 20.31 -31.29 -15.13
N MET A 31 21.28 -31.96 -15.75
CA MET A 31 22.59 -32.20 -15.17
C MET A 31 23.33 -30.90 -14.86
N LYS A 32 23.37 -29.98 -15.84
CA LYS A 32 23.96 -28.65 -15.64
C LYS A 32 23.30 -27.89 -14.49
N THR A 33 21.97 -27.89 -14.41
CA THR A 33 21.23 -27.20 -13.35
C THR A 33 21.60 -27.74 -11.96
N LEU A 34 21.77 -29.07 -11.83
CA LEU A 34 22.15 -29.73 -10.58
C LEU A 34 23.63 -29.49 -10.22
N GLU A 35 24.52 -29.49 -11.21
CA GLU A 35 25.95 -29.21 -11.05
C GLU A 35 26.19 -27.74 -10.65
N ASP A 36 25.46 -26.80 -11.23
CA ASP A 36 25.55 -25.36 -10.94
C ASP A 36 24.93 -24.99 -9.58
N ASN A 37 24.06 -25.86 -9.01
CA ASN A 37 23.34 -25.63 -7.76
C ASN A 37 23.51 -26.78 -6.74
N PRO A 38 24.75 -27.10 -6.32
CA PRO A 38 25.03 -28.27 -5.49
C PRO A 38 24.29 -28.27 -4.14
N GLN A 39 24.04 -27.10 -3.56
CA GLN A 39 23.30 -26.91 -2.30
C GLN A 39 21.80 -27.23 -2.42
N TYR A 40 21.24 -27.26 -3.63
CA TYR A 40 19.81 -27.50 -3.88
C TYR A 40 19.52 -28.83 -4.56
N VAL A 41 20.53 -29.69 -4.78
CA VAL A 41 20.39 -30.99 -5.49
C VAL A 41 19.22 -31.83 -4.96
N ASN A 42 19.05 -31.92 -3.64
CA ASN A 42 17.96 -32.69 -3.06
C ASN A 42 16.59 -32.13 -3.46
N ARG A 43 16.42 -30.80 -3.39
CA ARG A 43 15.16 -30.11 -3.72
C ARG A 43 14.87 -30.19 -5.22
N LEU A 44 15.89 -29.98 -6.05
CA LEU A 44 15.78 -30.02 -7.51
C LEU A 44 15.44 -31.41 -8.04
N THR A 45 16.09 -32.45 -7.52
CA THR A 45 15.76 -33.85 -7.91
C THR A 45 14.33 -34.24 -7.50
N THR A 46 13.87 -33.80 -6.32
CA THR A 46 12.46 -33.96 -5.92
C THR A 46 11.53 -33.22 -6.88
N LEU A 47 11.86 -31.98 -7.25
CA LEU A 47 11.08 -31.22 -8.22
C LEU A 47 10.97 -31.95 -9.57
N PHE A 48 12.08 -32.40 -10.16
CA PHE A 48 12.03 -33.14 -11.43
C PHE A 48 11.18 -34.41 -11.34
N ASN A 49 11.26 -35.13 -10.21
CA ASN A 49 10.41 -36.30 -9.98
C ASN A 49 8.92 -35.93 -9.90
N VAL A 50 8.57 -34.83 -9.24
CA VAL A 50 7.20 -34.32 -9.14
C VAL A 50 6.67 -33.85 -10.50
N LEU A 51 7.49 -33.14 -11.29
CA LEU A 51 7.14 -32.73 -12.65
C LEU A 51 6.86 -33.96 -13.53
N LYS A 52 7.70 -35.00 -13.47
CA LYS A 52 7.47 -36.28 -14.15
C LYS A 52 6.18 -36.95 -13.70
N LYS A 53 5.94 -37.03 -12.38
CA LYS A 53 4.71 -37.61 -11.79
C LYS A 53 3.45 -36.93 -12.33
N TYR A 54 3.49 -35.60 -12.46
CA TYR A 54 2.37 -34.80 -12.98
C TYR A 54 2.39 -34.62 -14.50
N LYS A 55 3.27 -35.35 -15.22
CA LYS A 55 3.39 -35.32 -16.68
C LYS A 55 3.64 -33.91 -17.26
N ILE A 56 4.32 -33.06 -16.50
CA ILE A 56 4.73 -31.73 -16.95
C ILE A 56 6.02 -31.89 -17.78
N VAL A 57 5.96 -31.47 -19.05
CA VAL A 57 7.07 -31.58 -19.98
C VAL A 57 8.16 -30.55 -19.62
N LEU A 58 9.39 -31.02 -19.49
CA LEU A 58 10.57 -30.19 -19.28
C LEU A 58 11.09 -29.65 -20.61
N ASP A 59 10.69 -28.43 -20.96
CA ASP A 59 11.23 -27.72 -22.13
C ASP A 59 12.37 -26.74 -21.76
N ASP A 60 12.95 -26.12 -22.77
CA ASP A 60 14.04 -25.15 -22.65
C ASP A 60 13.69 -23.92 -21.79
N SER A 61 12.42 -23.53 -21.79
CA SER A 61 11.92 -22.41 -20.98
C SER A 61 11.93 -22.80 -19.50
N LEU A 62 11.31 -23.94 -19.19
CA LEU A 62 11.16 -24.47 -17.85
C LEU A 62 12.52 -24.82 -17.22
N HIS A 63 13.44 -25.42 -17.97
CA HIS A 63 14.80 -25.64 -17.48
C HIS A 63 15.48 -24.35 -17.05
N ARG A 64 15.38 -23.28 -17.86
CA ARG A 64 15.94 -21.97 -17.52
C ARG A 64 15.25 -21.38 -16.30
N ALA A 65 13.92 -21.44 -16.23
CA ALA A 65 13.15 -20.93 -15.10
C ALA A 65 13.51 -21.63 -13.78
N ILE A 66 13.66 -22.97 -13.80
CA ILE A 66 14.10 -23.76 -12.63
C ILE A 66 15.52 -23.38 -12.23
N ALA A 67 16.44 -23.27 -13.20
CA ALA A 67 17.83 -22.92 -12.92
C ALA A 67 17.96 -21.52 -12.28
N SER A 68 17.19 -20.54 -12.76
CA SER A 68 17.14 -19.18 -12.20
C SER A 68 16.49 -19.11 -10.81
N ASN A 69 15.68 -20.10 -10.43
CA ASN A 69 14.92 -20.13 -9.17
C ASN A 69 15.19 -21.37 -8.31
N ALA A 70 16.40 -21.95 -8.41
CA ALA A 70 16.73 -23.23 -7.77
C ALA A 70 16.46 -23.27 -6.25
N ALA A 71 16.60 -22.13 -5.57
CA ALA A 71 16.29 -22.00 -4.14
C ALA A 71 14.82 -22.30 -3.81
N GLN A 72 13.90 -22.01 -4.74
CA GLN A 72 12.44 -22.15 -4.60
C GLN A 72 11.93 -23.53 -5.01
N ALA A 73 12.78 -24.45 -5.49
CA ALA A 73 12.35 -25.76 -5.99
C ALA A 73 11.53 -26.56 -4.96
N GLY A 74 11.89 -26.47 -3.67
CA GLY A 74 11.13 -27.12 -2.60
C GLY A 74 9.74 -26.51 -2.39
N ALA A 75 9.64 -25.18 -2.44
CA ALA A 75 8.37 -24.48 -2.32
C ALA A 75 7.45 -24.78 -3.52
N LEU A 76 8.01 -24.89 -4.72
CA LEU A 76 7.24 -25.32 -5.89
C LEU A 76 6.71 -26.76 -5.75
N VAL A 77 7.54 -27.70 -5.29
CA VAL A 77 7.08 -29.07 -5.01
C VAL A 77 5.88 -29.05 -4.07
N ASN A 78 6.02 -28.34 -2.95
CA ASN A 78 4.97 -28.19 -1.95
C ASN A 78 3.68 -27.60 -2.56
N LEU A 79 3.79 -26.63 -3.46
CA LEU A 79 2.65 -25.99 -4.12
C LEU A 79 1.96 -26.93 -5.12
N LEU A 80 2.73 -27.65 -5.96
CA LEU A 80 2.22 -28.63 -6.91
C LEU A 80 1.49 -29.79 -6.21
N GLU A 81 2.09 -30.30 -5.12
CA GLU A 81 1.48 -31.37 -4.33
C GLU A 81 0.18 -30.90 -3.66
N PHE A 82 0.15 -29.67 -3.16
CA PHE A 82 -1.05 -29.06 -2.61
C PHE A 82 -2.14 -28.89 -3.66
N MET A 83 -1.84 -28.28 -4.81
CA MET A 83 -2.82 -28.11 -5.89
C MET A 83 -3.39 -29.46 -6.33
N HIS A 84 -2.55 -30.48 -6.47
CA HIS A 84 -3.00 -31.83 -6.79
C HIS A 84 -3.90 -32.43 -5.70
N ALA A 85 -3.53 -32.31 -4.43
CA ALA A 85 -4.31 -32.82 -3.30
C ALA A 85 -5.67 -32.12 -3.17
N GLU A 86 -5.72 -30.83 -3.53
CA GLU A 86 -6.94 -30.02 -3.52
C GLU A 86 -7.75 -30.12 -4.83
N GLU A 87 -7.38 -31.03 -5.75
CA GLU A 87 -8.02 -31.24 -7.05
C GLU A 87 -8.04 -29.99 -7.95
N ILE A 88 -7.07 -29.10 -7.78
CA ILE A 88 -6.85 -27.93 -8.62
C ILE A 88 -6.07 -28.34 -9.87
N ASP A 89 -6.61 -28.02 -11.04
CA ASP A 89 -5.95 -28.33 -12.31
C ASP A 89 -4.60 -27.60 -12.41
N LEU A 90 -3.52 -28.37 -12.56
CA LEU A 90 -2.15 -27.86 -12.71
C LEU A 90 -1.95 -27.16 -14.07
N ALA A 91 -2.79 -27.43 -15.06
CA ALA A 91 -2.76 -26.73 -16.35
C ALA A 91 -3.34 -25.31 -16.28
N PHE A 92 -3.98 -24.96 -15.16
CA PHE A 92 -4.64 -23.66 -14.99
C PHE A 92 -3.66 -22.48 -14.98
N ILE A 93 -2.46 -22.67 -14.41
CA ILE A 93 -1.41 -21.65 -14.31
C ILE A 93 -0.15 -22.21 -14.96
N SER A 94 0.55 -21.40 -15.77
CA SER A 94 1.82 -21.83 -16.34
C SER A 94 2.83 -22.15 -15.24
N ILE A 95 3.64 -23.17 -15.47
CA ILE A 95 4.65 -23.61 -14.50
C ILE A 95 5.70 -22.52 -14.22
N GLU A 96 5.99 -21.64 -15.18
CA GLU A 96 6.85 -20.48 -14.99
C GLU A 96 6.25 -19.49 -13.98
N ARG A 97 4.93 -19.30 -14.02
CA ARG A 97 4.23 -18.44 -13.06
C ARG A 97 4.15 -19.09 -11.69
N LEU A 98 3.95 -20.42 -11.61
CA LEU A 98 4.07 -21.17 -10.36
C LEU A 98 5.46 -21.02 -9.74
N LEU A 99 6.51 -21.12 -10.56
CA LEU A 99 7.90 -20.91 -10.13
C LEU A 99 8.14 -19.49 -9.58
N ALA A 100 7.69 -18.47 -10.31
CA ALA A 100 7.87 -17.07 -9.91
C ALA A 100 7.13 -16.76 -8.60
N SER A 101 5.98 -17.39 -8.38
CA SER A 101 5.14 -17.19 -7.21
C SER A 101 5.48 -18.14 -6.04
N ALA A 102 6.30 -19.17 -6.26
CA ALA A 102 6.66 -20.16 -5.24
C ALA A 102 7.36 -19.56 -4.00
N LYS A 103 8.01 -18.40 -4.13
CA LYS A 103 8.57 -17.67 -2.98
C LYS A 103 7.51 -17.32 -1.92
N SER A 104 6.24 -17.26 -2.32
CA SER A 104 5.08 -16.96 -1.47
C SER A 104 4.17 -18.19 -1.31
N GLU A 105 4.75 -19.41 -1.34
CA GLU A 105 4.00 -20.68 -1.26
C GLU A 105 2.99 -20.69 -0.11
N THR A 106 3.39 -20.32 1.10
CA THR A 106 2.52 -20.36 2.28
C THR A 106 1.29 -19.47 2.12
N THR A 107 1.47 -18.21 1.69
CA THR A 107 0.35 -17.26 1.53
C THR A 107 -0.56 -17.67 0.37
N LEU A 108 -0.01 -18.22 -0.72
CA LEU A 108 -0.79 -18.77 -1.83
C LEU A 108 -1.68 -19.93 -1.38
N LYS A 109 -1.12 -20.91 -0.66
CA LYS A 109 -1.90 -22.04 -0.17
C LYS A 109 -3.02 -21.60 0.75
N GLN A 110 -2.73 -20.72 1.69
CA GLN A 110 -3.73 -20.16 2.60
C GLN A 110 -4.82 -19.41 1.83
N GLY A 111 -4.45 -18.57 0.86
CA GLY A 111 -5.41 -17.87 0.01
C GLY A 111 -6.31 -18.83 -0.78
N MET A 112 -5.73 -19.87 -1.40
CA MET A 112 -6.50 -20.90 -2.12
C MET A 112 -7.45 -21.65 -1.19
N GLN A 113 -7.01 -22.04 0.01
CA GLN A 113 -7.86 -22.72 0.99
C GLN A 113 -9.05 -21.85 1.42
N ILE A 114 -8.81 -20.56 1.67
CA ILE A 114 -9.88 -19.62 2.05
C ILE A 114 -10.90 -19.47 0.93
N LEU A 115 -10.44 -19.24 -0.30
CA LEU A 115 -11.33 -19.15 -1.47
C LEU A 115 -12.11 -20.45 -1.69
N LYS A 116 -11.45 -21.61 -1.57
CA LYS A 116 -12.09 -22.93 -1.73
C LYS A 116 -13.18 -23.16 -0.69
N THR A 117 -12.90 -22.84 0.58
CA THR A 117 -13.83 -23.02 1.70
C THR A 117 -15.10 -22.16 1.57
N HIS A 118 -15.04 -21.09 0.79
CA HIS A 118 -16.15 -20.15 0.57
C HIS A 118 -16.72 -20.20 -0.86
N ASP A 119 -16.47 -21.31 -1.59
CA ASP A 119 -16.94 -21.52 -2.97
C ASP A 119 -16.59 -20.35 -3.92
N SER A 120 -15.45 -19.70 -3.68
CA SER A 120 -14.95 -18.55 -4.42
C SER A 120 -13.64 -18.84 -5.16
N LEU A 121 -13.19 -20.10 -5.17
CA LEU A 121 -12.02 -20.51 -5.93
C LEU A 121 -12.40 -20.84 -7.37
N ASP A 122 -12.25 -19.86 -8.24
CA ASP A 122 -12.48 -19.94 -9.67
C ASP A 122 -11.23 -19.49 -10.47
N SER A 123 -11.36 -19.45 -11.79
CA SER A 123 -10.27 -19.06 -12.69
C SER A 123 -9.77 -17.62 -12.40
N GLU A 124 -10.69 -16.69 -12.18
CA GLU A 124 -10.36 -15.27 -12.02
C GLU A 124 -9.68 -15.02 -10.66
N SER A 125 -10.25 -15.54 -9.57
CA SER A 125 -9.64 -15.44 -8.25
C SER A 125 -8.27 -16.12 -8.18
N MET A 126 -8.08 -17.28 -8.82
CA MET A 126 -6.78 -17.94 -8.94
C MET A 126 -5.78 -17.09 -9.71
N ASN A 127 -6.16 -16.58 -10.89
CA ASN A 127 -5.31 -15.70 -11.65
C ASN A 127 -4.95 -14.42 -10.88
N LEU A 128 -5.82 -13.93 -9.99
CA LEU A 128 -5.56 -12.74 -9.19
C LEU A 128 -4.54 -13.02 -8.09
N ILE A 129 -4.72 -14.08 -7.30
CA ILE A 129 -3.77 -14.43 -6.24
C ILE A 129 -2.38 -14.79 -6.79
N PHE A 130 -2.30 -15.36 -8.00
CA PHE A 130 -1.02 -15.61 -8.67
C PHE A 130 -0.40 -14.38 -9.31
N LEU A 131 -1.17 -13.30 -9.52
CA LEU A 131 -0.62 -12.01 -9.96
C LEU A 131 0.03 -11.28 -8.77
N TYR A 132 -0.56 -11.42 -7.59
CA TYR A 132 -0.11 -10.81 -6.34
C TYR A 132 0.15 -11.88 -5.26
N PRO A 133 1.18 -12.73 -5.43
CA PRO A 133 1.39 -13.93 -4.61
C PRO A 133 1.70 -13.64 -3.13
N GLU A 134 2.28 -12.47 -2.84
CA GLU A 134 2.53 -12.02 -1.46
C GLU A 134 1.25 -11.56 -0.76
N GLN A 135 0.27 -11.06 -1.51
CA GLN A 135 -1.00 -10.56 -0.99
C GLN A 135 -2.14 -11.58 -1.11
N SER A 136 -1.87 -12.83 -1.51
CA SER A 136 -2.90 -13.84 -1.79
C SER A 136 -3.88 -14.05 -0.63
N LEU A 137 -3.38 -14.04 0.60
CA LEU A 137 -4.22 -14.16 1.80
C LEU A 137 -5.17 -12.96 1.95
N LEU A 138 -4.64 -11.74 1.85
CA LEU A 138 -5.43 -10.50 1.94
C LEU A 138 -6.47 -10.41 0.81
N ILE A 139 -6.11 -10.84 -0.40
CA ILE A 139 -7.03 -10.89 -1.55
C ILE A 139 -8.16 -11.89 -1.29
N ALA A 140 -7.84 -13.09 -0.80
CA ALA A 140 -8.83 -14.10 -0.50
C ALA A 140 -9.83 -13.61 0.56
N ASP A 141 -9.33 -13.05 1.66
CA ASP A 141 -10.16 -12.49 2.72
C ASP A 141 -11.06 -11.35 2.21
N LEU A 142 -10.51 -10.47 1.37
CA LEU A 142 -11.28 -9.38 0.76
C LEU A 142 -12.42 -9.90 -0.13
N ILE A 143 -12.15 -10.89 -0.99
CA ILE A 143 -13.17 -11.51 -1.87
C ILE A 143 -14.28 -12.12 -1.03
N VAL A 144 -13.92 -12.89 0.01
CA VAL A 144 -14.89 -13.49 0.93
C VAL A 144 -15.71 -12.42 1.66
N ASN A 145 -15.09 -11.32 2.09
CA ASN A 145 -15.79 -10.21 2.73
C ASN A 145 -16.78 -9.53 1.77
N PHE A 146 -16.41 -9.32 0.50
CA PHE A 146 -17.36 -8.82 -0.50
C PHE A 146 -18.52 -9.79 -0.73
N GLN A 147 -18.24 -11.09 -0.82
CA GLN A 147 -19.26 -12.14 -0.98
C GLN A 147 -20.26 -12.14 0.20
N LYS A 148 -19.76 -12.04 1.44
CA LYS A 148 -20.59 -11.96 2.66
C LYS A 148 -21.54 -10.75 2.66
N HIS A 149 -21.15 -9.66 2.02
CA HIS A 149 -21.97 -8.45 1.86
C HIS A 149 -22.79 -8.45 0.55
N ALA A 150 -22.85 -9.58 -0.15
CA ALA A 150 -23.56 -9.76 -1.42
C ALA A 150 -23.12 -8.82 -2.56
N TYR A 151 -21.86 -8.35 -2.54
CA TYR A 151 -21.29 -7.58 -3.65
C TYR A 151 -20.86 -8.50 -4.80
N PRO A 152 -20.93 -8.03 -6.06
CA PRO A 152 -20.55 -8.82 -7.24
C PRO A 152 -19.03 -9.03 -7.32
N THR A 153 -18.56 -10.16 -6.81
CA THR A 153 -17.12 -10.51 -6.69
C THR A 153 -16.40 -10.52 -8.03
N ASP A 154 -17.06 -10.89 -9.13
CA ASP A 154 -16.49 -10.88 -10.48
C ASP A 154 -16.07 -9.47 -10.93
N LYS A 155 -16.88 -8.45 -10.60
CA LYS A 155 -16.58 -7.04 -10.90
C LYS A 155 -15.44 -6.53 -10.03
N ILE A 156 -15.40 -6.97 -8.77
CA ILE A 156 -14.34 -6.63 -7.83
C ILE A 156 -12.99 -7.16 -8.31
N ILE A 157 -12.93 -8.45 -8.67
CA ILE A 157 -11.71 -9.08 -9.16
C ILE A 157 -11.19 -8.36 -10.41
N LYS A 158 -12.07 -8.02 -11.37
CA LYS A 158 -11.72 -7.22 -12.57
C LYS A 158 -11.13 -5.85 -12.24
N LYS A 159 -11.54 -5.21 -11.15
CA LYS A 159 -10.99 -3.93 -10.71
C LYS A 159 -9.65 -4.11 -9.98
N LEU A 160 -9.50 -5.17 -9.18
CA LEU A 160 -8.25 -5.47 -8.48
C LEU A 160 -7.08 -5.70 -9.44
N TYR A 161 -7.32 -6.32 -10.61
CA TYR A 161 -6.31 -6.49 -11.67
C TYR A 161 -5.73 -5.19 -12.22
N GLN A 162 -6.41 -4.07 -12.06
CA GLN A 162 -5.97 -2.78 -12.59
C GLN A 162 -5.02 -2.06 -11.62
N PHE A 163 -4.77 -2.62 -10.43
CA PHE A 163 -3.85 -2.02 -9.47
C PHE A 163 -2.40 -2.45 -9.67
N SER A 164 -1.48 -1.51 -9.49
CA SER A 164 -0.06 -1.83 -9.51
C SER A 164 0.33 -2.68 -8.30
N VAL A 165 1.42 -3.45 -8.43
CA VAL A 165 1.92 -4.34 -7.37
C VAL A 165 2.30 -3.55 -6.11
N GLU A 166 2.77 -2.32 -6.27
CA GLU A 166 3.16 -1.44 -5.17
C GLU A 166 1.95 -0.97 -4.35
N ASN A 167 0.78 -0.85 -4.98
CA ASN A 167 -0.40 -0.24 -4.40
C ASN A 167 -1.45 -1.24 -3.91
N ILE A 168 -1.43 -2.48 -4.42
CA ILE A 168 -2.48 -3.48 -4.17
C ILE A 168 -2.73 -3.74 -2.69
N SER A 169 -1.68 -3.79 -1.85
CA SER A 169 -1.83 -4.02 -0.39
C SER A 169 -2.64 -2.90 0.26
N THR A 170 -2.25 -1.65 0.01
CA THR A 170 -2.93 -0.44 0.52
C THR A 170 -4.39 -0.39 0.08
N VAL A 171 -4.65 -0.75 -1.17
CA VAL A 171 -6.00 -0.79 -1.73
C VAL A 171 -6.85 -1.84 -1.02
N ILE A 172 -6.33 -3.05 -0.82
CA ILE A 172 -7.05 -4.11 -0.10
C ILE A 172 -7.34 -3.70 1.34
N GLU A 173 -6.37 -3.12 2.04
CA GLU A 173 -6.55 -2.65 3.41
C GLU A 173 -7.60 -1.54 3.51
N LEU A 174 -7.56 -0.57 2.59
CA LEU A 174 -8.55 0.51 2.53
C LEU A 174 -9.96 -0.03 2.26
N LEU A 175 -10.12 -0.92 1.28
CA LEU A 175 -11.42 -1.53 0.96
C LEU A 175 -11.95 -2.39 2.10
N THR A 176 -11.08 -3.15 2.76
CA THR A 176 -11.44 -3.94 3.96
C THR A 176 -11.93 -3.02 5.08
N MET A 177 -11.23 -1.91 5.32
CA MET A 177 -11.65 -0.91 6.31
C MET A 177 -13.02 -0.32 5.96
N LEU A 178 -13.26 0.02 4.69
CA LEU A 178 -14.54 0.57 4.24
C LEU A 178 -15.68 -0.44 4.39
N LEU A 179 -15.46 -1.70 4.05
CA LEU A 179 -16.44 -2.77 4.26
C LEU A 179 -16.77 -2.92 5.75
N ASN A 180 -15.76 -3.02 6.60
CA ASN A 180 -15.94 -3.21 8.05
C ASN A 180 -16.68 -2.05 8.72
N LYS A 181 -16.55 -0.83 8.19
CA LYS A 181 -17.28 0.36 8.67
C LYS A 181 -18.61 0.61 7.96
N ASN A 182 -19.06 -0.27 7.06
CA ASN A 182 -20.25 -0.07 6.21
C ASN A 182 -20.21 1.23 5.38
N LEU A 183 -19.02 1.66 4.98
CA LEU A 183 -18.78 2.86 4.18
C LEU A 183 -18.42 2.54 2.73
N TYR A 184 -18.30 1.25 2.39
CA TYR A 184 -17.99 0.84 1.03
C TYR A 184 -19.16 1.15 0.09
N TYR A 185 -18.84 1.77 -1.03
CA TYR A 185 -19.68 1.86 -2.22
C TYR A 185 -18.81 1.58 -3.45
N PHE A 186 -19.43 1.10 -4.53
CA PHE A 186 -18.68 0.52 -5.66
C PHE A 186 -17.72 1.54 -6.31
N GLU A 187 -18.13 2.80 -6.38
CA GLU A 187 -17.38 3.91 -6.98
C GLU A 187 -16.10 4.24 -6.20
N CYS A 188 -15.93 3.77 -4.94
CA CYS A 188 -14.65 3.87 -4.25
C CYS A 188 -13.51 3.24 -5.07
N PHE A 189 -13.76 2.10 -5.73
CA PHE A 189 -12.74 1.47 -6.59
C PHE A 189 -12.28 2.41 -7.71
N ASP A 190 -13.23 3.10 -8.32
CA ASP A 190 -12.97 3.98 -9.45
C ASP A 190 -12.15 5.20 -9.02
N ILE A 191 -12.44 5.74 -7.84
CA ILE A 191 -11.65 6.82 -7.23
C ILE A 191 -10.22 6.35 -6.97
N LEU A 192 -10.05 5.18 -6.33
CA LEU A 192 -8.72 4.64 -5.99
C LEU A 192 -7.90 4.29 -7.24
N LEU A 193 -8.54 3.81 -8.31
CA LEU A 193 -7.88 3.55 -9.59
C LEU A 193 -7.41 4.85 -10.25
N ARG A 194 -8.28 5.87 -10.30
CA ARG A 194 -7.90 7.19 -10.86
C ARG A 194 -6.80 7.87 -10.06
N GLN A 195 -6.74 7.62 -8.74
CA GLN A 195 -5.81 8.25 -7.81
C GLN A 195 -4.73 7.32 -7.28
N GLN A 196 -4.34 6.32 -8.08
CA GLN A 196 -3.39 5.28 -7.69
C GLN A 196 -2.04 5.85 -7.19
N GLU A 197 -1.52 6.93 -7.80
CA GLU A 197 -0.28 7.61 -7.38
C GLU A 197 -0.35 8.10 -5.91
N TYR A 198 -1.55 8.41 -5.42
CA TYR A 198 -1.77 9.00 -4.09
C TYR A 198 -2.49 8.08 -3.12
N VAL A 199 -2.69 6.80 -3.47
CA VAL A 199 -3.50 5.87 -2.67
C VAL A 199 -2.99 5.72 -1.23
N HIS A 200 -1.67 5.74 -1.03
CA HIS A 200 -1.08 5.72 0.32
C HIS A 200 -1.51 6.94 1.16
N LYS A 201 -1.56 8.13 0.57
CA LYS A 201 -1.99 9.34 1.29
C LYS A 201 -3.47 9.32 1.61
N ILE A 202 -4.28 8.81 0.69
CA ILE A 202 -5.73 8.61 0.88
C ILE A 202 -5.95 7.60 2.01
N TYR A 203 -5.21 6.49 2.01
CA TYR A 203 -5.30 5.49 3.07
C TYR A 203 -4.90 6.04 4.45
N GLU A 204 -3.78 6.77 4.55
CA GLU A 204 -3.36 7.39 5.81
C GLU A 204 -4.41 8.36 6.36
N GLY A 205 -4.98 9.21 5.51
CA GLY A 205 -6.05 10.12 5.92
C GLY A 205 -7.32 9.37 6.32
N ALA A 206 -7.74 8.36 5.55
CA ALA A 206 -8.89 7.54 5.87
C ALA A 206 -8.71 6.79 7.21
N LYS A 207 -7.51 6.27 7.49
CA LYS A 207 -7.16 5.58 8.74
C LYS A 207 -7.26 6.51 9.95
N LYS A 208 -6.80 7.76 9.83
CA LYS A 208 -6.94 8.78 10.89
C LYS A 208 -8.40 9.09 11.19
N LEU A 209 -9.19 9.34 10.15
CA LEU A 209 -10.63 9.60 10.31
C LEU A 209 -11.35 8.37 10.88
N ALA A 210 -10.96 7.17 10.47
CA ALA A 210 -11.52 5.91 10.95
C ALA A 210 -11.24 5.67 12.44
N ALA A 211 -10.08 6.09 12.94
CA ALA A 211 -9.72 5.95 14.36
C ALA A 211 -10.59 6.81 15.29
N GLU A 212 -11.09 7.94 14.80
CA GLU A 212 -11.94 8.88 15.55
C GLU A 212 -13.44 8.75 15.19
N ASP A 213 -13.81 7.71 14.42
CA ASP A 213 -15.17 7.50 13.90
C ASP A 213 -15.73 8.71 13.09
N LYS A 214 -14.83 9.38 12.35
CA LYS A 214 -15.12 10.52 11.47
C LYS A 214 -14.92 10.24 9.98
N LEU A 215 -14.71 8.98 9.59
CA LEU A 215 -14.63 8.62 8.18
C LEU A 215 -16.04 8.64 7.57
N ALA A 216 -16.21 9.38 6.46
CA ALA A 216 -17.49 9.53 5.77
C ALA A 216 -17.30 9.55 4.24
N PRO A 217 -18.35 9.29 3.43
CA PRO A 217 -18.25 9.31 1.96
C PRO A 217 -17.77 10.65 1.39
N SER A 218 -18.16 11.76 2.02
CA SER A 218 -17.71 13.13 1.71
C SER A 218 -16.17 13.27 1.61
N TYR A 219 -15.43 12.51 2.41
CA TYR A 219 -13.96 12.47 2.33
C TYR A 219 -13.49 11.97 0.96
N PHE A 220 -14.06 10.86 0.48
CA PHE A 220 -13.66 10.21 -0.77
C PHE A 220 -14.02 11.05 -1.99
N GLU A 221 -15.20 11.68 -1.99
CA GLU A 221 -15.64 12.60 -3.05
C GLU A 221 -14.69 13.79 -3.22
N VAL A 222 -14.07 14.24 -2.13
CA VAL A 222 -13.20 15.41 -2.13
C VAL A 222 -11.74 15.06 -2.39
N VAL A 223 -11.21 13.97 -1.82
CA VAL A 223 -9.84 13.52 -2.14
C VAL A 223 -9.69 13.02 -3.57
N GLU A 224 -10.78 12.66 -4.25
CA GLU A 224 -10.74 12.43 -5.69
C GLU A 224 -10.26 13.67 -6.45
N LYS A 225 -10.62 14.87 -6.00
CA LYS A 225 -10.23 16.14 -6.62
C LYS A 225 -8.89 16.66 -6.12
N PHE A 226 -8.56 16.41 -4.84
CA PHE A 226 -7.35 16.91 -4.18
C PHE A 226 -6.56 15.81 -3.44
N PRO A 227 -6.08 14.78 -4.15
CA PRO A 227 -5.54 13.55 -3.54
C PRO A 227 -4.19 13.76 -2.83
N LYS A 228 -3.37 14.70 -3.31
CA LYS A 228 -2.02 14.94 -2.78
C LYS A 228 -2.00 15.35 -1.30
N ASN A 229 -3.08 15.98 -0.83
CA ASN A 229 -3.21 16.53 0.52
C ASN A 229 -4.12 15.69 1.42
N ALA A 230 -4.55 14.50 0.99
CA ALA A 230 -5.56 13.68 1.66
C ALA A 230 -5.28 13.41 3.16
N ASN A 231 -4.00 13.30 3.55
CA ASN A 231 -3.58 13.12 4.93
C ASN A 231 -3.71 14.40 5.79
N ILE A 232 -3.30 15.55 5.25
CA ILE A 232 -3.45 16.85 5.93
C ILE A 232 -4.92 17.22 6.02
N PHE A 233 -5.67 16.94 4.97
CA PHE A 233 -7.10 17.13 4.94
C PHE A 233 -7.85 16.36 6.04
N ALA A 234 -7.46 15.11 6.30
CA ALA A 234 -8.00 14.36 7.42
C ALA A 234 -7.75 15.05 8.77
N ASN A 235 -6.55 15.59 9.00
CA ASN A 235 -6.26 16.36 10.22
C ASN A 235 -7.12 17.62 10.33
N ILE A 236 -7.33 18.33 9.20
CA ILE A 236 -8.20 19.51 9.15
C ILE A 236 -9.64 19.15 9.51
N ILE A 237 -10.16 18.04 8.99
CA ILE A 237 -11.51 17.56 9.34
C ILE A 237 -11.61 17.32 10.84
N LEU A 238 -10.65 16.62 11.45
CA LEU A 238 -10.65 16.34 12.88
C LEU A 238 -10.60 17.64 13.71
N LEU A 239 -9.70 18.54 13.34
CA LEU A 239 -9.52 19.84 13.99
C LEU A 239 -10.82 20.66 13.99
N LEU A 240 -11.42 20.84 12.81
CA LEU A 240 -12.61 21.66 12.63
C LEU A 240 -13.88 20.99 13.20
N ASN A 241 -13.98 19.66 13.15
CA ASN A 241 -15.08 18.94 13.77
C ASN A 241 -15.03 19.03 15.31
N HIS A 242 -13.84 18.97 15.93
CA HIS A 242 -13.72 19.18 17.38
C HIS A 242 -14.22 20.57 17.82
N GLY A 243 -13.99 21.59 16.99
CA GLY A 243 -14.53 22.93 17.20
C GLY A 243 -16.01 23.10 16.83
N SER A 244 -16.68 22.05 16.33
CA SER A 244 -18.04 22.14 15.75
C SER A 244 -18.17 23.18 14.63
N ILE A 245 -17.09 23.41 13.87
CA ILE A 245 -17.01 24.44 12.82
C ILE A 245 -17.51 23.92 11.48
N ILE A 246 -17.29 22.63 11.21
CA ILE A 246 -17.77 21.95 10.01
C ILE A 246 -18.60 20.73 10.39
N ASP A 247 -19.49 20.33 9.50
CA ASP A 247 -20.07 18.99 9.49
C ASP A 247 -19.31 18.12 8.49
N TYR A 248 -18.50 17.18 9.00
CA TYR A 248 -17.70 16.29 8.15
C TYR A 248 -18.56 15.36 7.27
N GLN A 249 -19.86 15.23 7.52
CA GLN A 249 -20.76 14.45 6.68
C GLN A 249 -21.28 15.26 5.49
N LYS A 250 -21.19 16.60 5.53
CA LYS A 250 -21.61 17.48 4.44
C LYS A 250 -20.47 17.72 3.46
N THR A 251 -20.65 17.28 2.23
CA THR A 251 -19.65 17.46 1.16
C THR A 251 -19.29 18.93 0.94
N GLU A 252 -20.22 19.88 1.10
CA GLU A 252 -19.95 21.31 0.91
C GLU A 252 -18.94 21.85 1.93
N ASP A 253 -19.11 21.53 3.21
CA ASP A 253 -18.21 21.96 4.29
C ASP A 253 -16.81 21.35 4.09
N VAL A 254 -16.79 20.05 3.78
CA VAL A 254 -15.59 19.25 3.56
C VAL A 254 -14.83 19.74 2.31
N LEU A 255 -15.52 20.17 1.26
CA LEU A 255 -14.93 20.76 0.06
C LEU A 255 -14.27 22.13 0.30
N ILE A 256 -14.79 22.93 1.23
CA ILE A 256 -14.14 24.19 1.62
C ILE A 256 -12.87 23.88 2.40
N ALA A 257 -12.96 22.98 3.38
CA ALA A 257 -11.82 22.55 4.19
C ALA A 257 -10.69 21.90 3.36
N SER A 258 -11.00 21.22 2.25
CA SER A 258 -9.98 20.56 1.44
C SER A 258 -9.05 21.48 0.66
N LYS A 259 -9.41 22.77 0.55
CA LYS A 259 -8.57 23.78 -0.09
C LYS A 259 -7.44 24.24 0.83
N LEU A 260 -7.56 23.97 2.13
CA LEU A 260 -6.58 24.35 3.13
C LEU A 260 -5.37 23.42 3.05
N GLY A 261 -4.18 24.01 3.05
CA GLY A 261 -2.91 23.31 3.00
C GLY A 261 -2.31 23.12 4.39
N ILE A 262 -0.99 22.88 4.39
CA ILE A 262 -0.21 22.62 5.61
C ILE A 262 -0.13 23.88 6.48
N GLY A 263 0.16 25.05 5.89
CA GLY A 263 0.29 26.29 6.65
C GLY A 263 -1.03 26.72 7.29
N GLU A 264 -2.15 26.58 6.58
CA GLU A 264 -3.48 26.81 7.15
C GLU A 264 -3.78 25.83 8.29
N PHE A 265 -3.44 24.54 8.14
CA PHE A 265 -3.61 23.56 9.20
C PHE A 265 -2.84 23.94 10.48
N HIS A 266 -1.56 24.33 10.36
CA HIS A 266 -0.77 24.77 11.51
C HIS A 266 -1.37 26.02 12.15
N PHE A 267 -1.75 27.00 11.34
CA PHE A 267 -2.34 28.24 11.86
C PHE A 267 -3.67 27.99 12.57
N LEU A 268 -4.56 27.15 12.01
CA LEU A 268 -5.80 26.74 12.67
C LEU A 268 -5.54 25.99 13.98
N THR A 269 -4.47 25.18 14.06
CA THR A 269 -4.09 24.47 15.28
C THR A 269 -3.70 25.46 16.38
N HIS A 270 -2.90 26.48 16.07
CA HIS A 270 -2.55 27.53 17.04
C HIS A 270 -3.76 28.37 17.46
N LEU A 271 -4.68 28.67 16.54
CA LEU A 271 -5.95 29.30 16.90
C LEU A 271 -6.77 28.40 17.85
N GLN A 272 -6.76 27.08 17.66
CA GLN A 272 -7.46 26.17 18.56
C GLN A 272 -6.83 26.18 19.96
N GLN A 273 -5.51 26.08 20.06
CA GLN A 273 -4.76 26.11 21.33
C GLN A 273 -5.07 27.39 22.13
N ALA A 274 -5.15 28.53 21.46
CA ALA A 274 -5.49 29.81 22.08
C ALA A 274 -7.01 30.01 22.33
N ASN A 275 -7.87 29.03 22.03
CA ASN A 275 -9.34 29.16 22.08
C ASN A 275 -9.88 30.31 21.21
N MET A 276 -9.29 30.50 20.03
CA MET A 276 -9.66 31.50 19.02
C MET A 276 -10.17 30.88 17.71
N LEU A 277 -10.16 29.55 17.59
CA LEU A 277 -10.71 28.86 16.44
C LEU A 277 -12.25 28.81 16.54
N ASP A 278 -12.90 29.72 15.82
CA ASP A 278 -14.36 29.82 15.68
C ASP A 278 -14.78 29.92 14.20
N VAL A 279 -16.09 29.94 13.95
CA VAL A 279 -16.66 30.01 12.60
C VAL A 279 -16.23 31.27 11.84
N GLU A 280 -16.08 32.42 12.52
CA GLU A 280 -15.70 33.68 11.88
C GLU A 280 -14.23 33.68 11.49
N ASN A 281 -13.34 33.24 12.37
CA ASN A 281 -11.91 33.12 12.08
C ASN A 281 -11.62 32.02 11.05
N TYR A 282 -12.37 30.92 11.08
CA TYR A 282 -12.33 29.91 10.02
C TYR A 282 -12.71 30.49 8.66
N LYS A 283 -13.81 31.23 8.56
CA LYS A 283 -14.21 31.91 7.30
C LYS A 283 -13.13 32.85 6.79
N LYS A 284 -12.50 33.64 7.67
CA LYS A 284 -11.39 34.54 7.29
C LYS A 284 -10.22 33.78 6.68
N ILE A 285 -9.92 32.58 7.17
CA ILE A 285 -8.86 31.72 6.62
C ILE A 285 -9.28 31.10 5.28
N CYS A 286 -10.55 30.73 5.11
CA CYS A 286 -11.03 30.08 3.88
C CYS A 286 -11.33 31.04 2.72
N GLN A 287 -11.73 32.29 2.99
CA GLN A 287 -12.20 33.22 1.96
C GLN A 287 -11.09 33.80 1.08
N TYR A 288 -9.88 33.84 1.60
CA TYR A 288 -8.72 34.39 0.91
C TYR A 288 -7.74 33.24 0.73
N ASN A 289 -7.41 32.92 -0.51
CA ASN A 289 -6.38 31.93 -0.79
C ASN A 289 -5.02 32.56 -0.42
N HIS A 290 -4.68 32.52 0.87
CA HIS A 290 -3.69 33.39 1.52
C HIS A 290 -2.28 33.08 1.03
N PRO A 291 -1.62 33.97 0.26
CA PRO A 291 -0.27 33.70 -0.22
C PRO A 291 0.75 33.61 0.93
N ILE A 292 0.43 34.21 2.09
CA ILE A 292 1.25 34.10 3.31
C ILE A 292 1.21 32.68 3.88
N LEU A 293 0.03 32.09 4.11
CA LEU A 293 -0.10 30.76 4.71
C LEU A 293 0.35 29.64 3.76
N THR A 294 0.28 29.89 2.45
CA THR A 294 0.80 28.97 1.43
C THR A 294 2.29 29.19 1.12
N ASN A 295 2.94 30.18 1.73
CA ASN A 295 4.36 30.46 1.51
C ASN A 295 5.24 29.33 2.07
N PRO A 296 6.19 28.77 1.28
CA PRO A 296 7.07 27.69 1.74
C PRO A 296 7.86 28.01 3.01
N GLU A 297 8.34 29.25 3.16
CA GLU A 297 9.08 29.69 4.36
C GLU A 297 8.16 29.66 5.58
N VAL A 298 6.94 30.19 5.47
CA VAL A 298 5.96 30.14 6.57
C VAL A 298 5.63 28.70 6.96
N ILE A 299 5.44 27.81 5.98
CA ILE A 299 5.18 26.38 6.22
C ILE A 299 6.36 25.73 6.95
N GLU A 300 7.60 26.02 6.54
CA GLU A 300 8.81 25.51 7.18
C GLU A 300 8.96 26.02 8.61
N LEU A 301 8.73 27.32 8.82
CA LEU A 301 8.81 27.94 10.14
C LEU A 301 7.79 27.31 11.09
N PHE A 302 6.52 27.17 10.69
CA PHE A 302 5.51 26.46 11.49
C PHE A 302 5.91 25.00 11.78
N GLY A 303 6.44 24.29 10.78
CA GLY A 303 6.88 22.90 10.94
C GLY A 303 8.09 22.70 11.85
N SER A 304 8.84 23.77 12.13
CA SER A 304 10.04 23.77 12.97
C SER A 304 9.82 24.29 14.39
N LEU A 305 8.59 24.71 14.73
CA LEU A 305 8.27 25.18 16.07
C LEU A 305 8.43 24.06 17.11
N PRO A 306 8.84 24.39 18.35
CA PRO A 306 8.84 23.44 19.46
C PRO A 306 7.45 22.83 19.69
N LEU A 307 7.40 21.56 20.08
CA LEU A 307 6.15 20.79 20.28
C LEU A 307 5.13 21.43 21.23
N PHE A 308 5.58 22.25 22.18
CA PHE A 308 4.74 22.89 23.20
C PHE A 308 4.72 24.41 23.08
N GLU A 309 5.13 24.92 21.94
CA GLU A 309 5.15 26.35 21.70
C GLU A 309 3.74 26.87 21.41
N GLU A 310 3.34 27.92 22.10
CA GLU A 310 2.02 28.54 21.99
C GLU A 310 2.18 30.03 21.68
N PHE A 311 1.49 30.49 20.65
CA PHE A 311 1.35 31.92 20.39
C PHE A 311 0.33 32.52 21.35
N ASP A 312 0.58 33.73 21.81
CA ASP A 312 -0.41 34.44 22.60
C ASP A 312 -1.57 34.94 21.73
N LYS A 313 -2.69 35.29 22.38
CA LYS A 313 -3.90 35.74 21.66
C LYS A 313 -3.64 37.00 20.83
N THR A 314 -2.81 37.92 21.32
CA THR A 314 -2.55 39.20 20.65
C THR A 314 -1.70 39.00 19.39
N GLU A 315 -0.76 38.06 19.43
CA GLU A 315 0.03 37.62 18.29
C GLU A 315 -0.87 36.99 17.23
N LEU A 316 -1.76 36.08 17.63
CA LEU A 316 -2.70 35.44 16.71
C LEU A 316 -3.72 36.42 16.11
N GLU A 317 -4.22 37.39 16.88
CA GLU A 317 -5.06 38.48 16.36
C GLU A 317 -4.32 39.31 15.31
N LYS A 318 -3.05 39.59 15.56
CA LYS A 318 -2.18 40.30 14.61
C LYS A 318 -1.94 39.46 13.36
N MET A 319 -1.63 38.18 13.49
CA MET A 319 -1.47 37.24 12.38
C MET A 319 -2.75 37.13 11.53
N LEU A 320 -3.93 37.00 12.17
CA LEU A 320 -5.24 37.03 11.51
C LEU A 320 -5.46 38.33 10.73
N THR A 321 -5.04 39.45 11.30
CA THR A 321 -5.13 40.76 10.65
C THR A 321 -4.21 40.86 9.44
N LEU A 322 -2.99 40.31 9.52
CA LEU A 322 -2.02 40.34 8.41
C LEU A 322 -2.48 39.54 7.21
N ILE A 323 -3.08 38.37 7.44
CA ILE A 323 -3.58 37.54 6.34
C ILE A 323 -4.84 38.15 5.68
N THR A 324 -5.65 38.91 6.42
CA THR A 324 -6.91 39.47 5.89
C THR A 324 -6.78 40.86 5.25
N LYS A 325 -5.62 41.53 5.34
CA LYS A 325 -5.40 42.88 4.80
C LYS A 325 -4.81 42.87 3.38
N GLU A 326 -5.47 43.55 2.44
CA GLU A 326 -4.83 44.15 1.26
C GLU A 326 -4.37 45.59 1.61
N PRO A 327 -3.24 46.15 1.10
CA PRO A 327 -2.31 45.65 0.08
C PRO A 327 -0.83 45.88 0.47
N SER A 328 -0.12 44.83 0.90
CA SER A 328 1.35 44.74 0.83
C SER A 328 1.78 43.34 1.23
N LEU A 329 1.74 42.42 0.26
CA LEU A 329 2.04 41.02 0.53
C LEU A 329 3.42 40.85 1.18
N ASP A 330 4.42 41.57 0.71
CA ASP A 330 5.81 41.44 1.16
C ASP A 330 6.01 41.96 2.59
N ILE A 331 5.42 43.12 2.94
CA ILE A 331 5.52 43.67 4.30
C ILE A 331 4.74 42.79 5.27
N HIS A 332 3.52 42.38 4.90
CA HIS A 332 2.71 41.52 5.76
C HIS A 332 3.35 40.13 5.95
N LEU A 333 3.95 39.57 4.89
CA LEU A 333 4.69 38.31 4.97
C LEU A 333 5.89 38.42 5.90
N ALA A 334 6.73 39.46 5.76
CA ALA A 334 7.88 39.68 6.61
C ALA A 334 7.48 39.84 8.09
N GLU A 335 6.41 40.61 8.35
CA GLU A 335 5.89 40.79 9.70
C GLU A 335 5.29 39.49 10.28
N PHE A 336 4.65 38.67 9.44
CA PHE A 336 4.14 37.35 9.83
C PHE A 336 5.28 36.38 10.17
N ILE A 337 6.34 36.37 9.37
CA ILE A 337 7.55 35.57 9.60
C ILE A 337 8.25 36.00 10.90
N GLU A 338 8.38 37.31 11.15
CA GLU A 338 8.99 37.83 12.37
C GLU A 338 8.25 37.35 13.62
N LEU A 339 6.91 37.29 13.56
CA LEU A 339 6.10 36.75 14.65
C LEU A 339 6.44 35.28 14.92
N ILE A 340 6.50 34.42 13.90
CA ILE A 340 6.85 33.00 14.09
C ILE A 340 8.28 32.84 14.62
N GLN A 341 9.24 33.61 14.10
CA GLN A 341 10.65 33.50 14.45
C GLN A 341 10.96 33.82 15.91
N LYS A 342 10.14 34.64 16.59
CA LYS A 342 10.29 34.92 18.03
C LYS A 342 10.20 33.66 18.90
N HIS A 343 9.51 32.65 18.40
CA HIS A 343 9.23 31.40 19.10
C HIS A 343 10.16 30.26 18.67
N GLN A 344 11.07 30.49 17.73
CA GLN A 344 12.05 29.49 17.36
C GLN A 344 13.14 29.40 18.41
N PHE A 345 13.59 28.17 18.70
CA PHE A 345 14.84 28.00 19.44
C PHE A 345 15.95 28.72 18.68
N SER A 346 16.51 29.74 19.32
CA SER A 346 17.70 30.39 18.80
C SER A 346 18.79 29.34 18.71
N ASN A 347 19.15 28.91 17.50
CA ASN A 347 20.38 28.17 17.20
C ASN A 347 21.65 29.00 17.46
N LYS A 348 21.60 30.02 18.33
CA LYS A 348 22.78 30.73 18.76
C LYS A 348 23.51 29.82 19.74
N PRO A 349 24.70 29.30 19.40
CA PRO A 349 25.53 28.70 20.42
C PRO A 349 25.78 29.79 21.46
N HIS A 350 25.50 29.46 22.72
CA HIS A 350 25.93 30.29 23.83
C HIS A 350 27.46 30.43 23.72
N LEU A 351 27.90 31.59 23.27
CA LEU A 351 29.30 32.01 23.27
C LEU A 351 29.70 32.47 24.68
#